data_AF-A0A7W0KBU6-F1
#
_entry.id   AF-A0A7W0KBU6-F1
#
_cell.length_a   1.000
_cell.length_b   1.000
_cell.length_c   1.000
_cell.angle_alpha   90.00
_cell.angle_beta   90.00
_cell.angle_gamma   90.00
#
_symmetry.space_group_name_H-M   'P 1'
#
loop_
_entity.id
_entity.type
_entity.pdbx_description
1 polymer ?
#
loop_
_entity_poly.entity_id
_entity_poly.type
_entity_poly.pdbx_seq_one_letter_code
_entity_poly.pdbx_strand_id
1 'polypeptide(L)'
;MLEQAERRRIQMSTRSQLATELLLTCFALVGSIIVLRTLLVVLDISDRIWIGEFIYGLTRPVTSLLDFLPGAERELYRNLTTVDLTLLTLIPLFLLGIIATGRGTDSL
;
A
#
# COMPACT_ATOMS: atom_id res chain seq x y z
N MET A 1 32.72 -25.36 16.67
CA MET A 1 31.79 -24.30 17.15
C MET A 1 31.59 -23.17 16.13
N LEU A 2 32.60 -22.77 15.34
CA LEU A 2 32.47 -21.72 14.31
C LEU A 2 31.46 -22.07 13.19
N GLU A 3 31.45 -23.31 12.68
CA GLU A 3 30.49 -23.74 11.64
C GLU A 3 29.02 -23.69 12.09
N GLN A 4 28.74 -23.85 13.39
CA GLN A 4 27.37 -23.77 13.92
C GLN A 4 26.89 -22.31 14.02
N ALA A 5 27.79 -21.37 14.28
CA ALA A 5 27.47 -19.94 14.31
C ALA A 5 27.21 -19.40 12.89
N GLU A 6 27.97 -19.88 11.90
CA GLU A 6 27.81 -19.49 10.50
C GLU A 6 26.49 -19.99 9.90
N ARG A 7 26.11 -21.25 10.17
CA ARG A 7 24.80 -21.79 9.78
C ARG A 7 23.62 -21.02 10.40
N ARG A 8 23.74 -20.57 11.66
CA ARG A 8 22.71 -19.72 12.30
C ARG A 8 22.61 -18.34 11.66
N ARG A 9 23.73 -17.72 11.27
CA ARG A 9 23.74 -16.43 10.56
C ARG A 9 23.10 -16.53 9.18
N ILE A 10 23.42 -17.58 8.42
CA ILE A 10 22.83 -17.82 7.09
C ILE A 10 21.32 -18.08 7.21
N GLN A 11 20.87 -18.86 8.20
CA GLN A 11 19.42 -19.04 8.43
C GLN A 11 18.70 -17.75 8.84
N MET A 12 19.37 -16.86 9.58
CA MET A 12 18.80 -15.55 9.94
C MET A 12 18.70 -14.61 8.74
N SER A 13 19.72 -14.58 7.86
CA SER A 13 19.66 -13.75 6.65
C SER A 13 18.59 -14.22 5.67
N THR A 14 18.44 -15.54 5.47
CA THR A 14 17.38 -16.09 4.60
C THR A 14 15.98 -15.74 5.12
N ARG A 15 15.74 -15.86 6.44
CA ARG A 15 14.44 -15.49 7.03
C ARG A 15 14.15 -13.99 6.90
N SER A 16 15.14 -13.14 7.08
CA SER A 16 15.00 -11.69 6.90
C SER A 16 14.70 -11.33 5.45
N GLN A 17 15.36 -11.98 4.49
CA GLN A 17 15.17 -11.73 3.06
C GLN A 17 13.76 -12.15 2.60
N LEU A 18 13.30 -13.33 3.02
CA LEU A 18 11.94 -13.80 2.74
C LEU A 18 10.88 -12.89 3.37
N ALA A 19 11.12 -12.39 4.59
CA ALA A 19 10.21 -11.46 5.24
C ALA A 19 10.07 -10.14 4.45
N THR A 20 11.19 -9.59 3.97
CA THR A 20 11.20 -8.39 3.12
C THR A 20 10.47 -8.62 1.80
N GLU A 21 10.73 -9.74 1.13
CA GLU A 21 10.10 -10.08 -0.15
C GLU A 21 8.57 -10.27 -0.01
N LEU A 22 8.12 -10.92 1.06
CA LEU A 22 6.70 -11.05 1.37
C LEU A 22 6.05 -9.69 1.66
N LEU A 23 6.74 -8.82 2.41
CA LEU A 23 6.23 -7.49 2.73
C LEU A 23 6.10 -6.65 1.45
N LEU A 24 7.11 -6.66 0.57
CA LEU A 24 7.04 -5.97 -0.72
C LEU A 24 5.92 -6.52 -1.60
N THR A 25 5.73 -7.84 -1.64
CA THR A 25 4.65 -8.47 -2.41
C THR A 25 3.28 -8.07 -1.87
N CYS A 26 3.12 -8.08 -0.55
CA CYS A 26 1.88 -7.62 0.10
C CYS A 26 1.62 -6.13 -0.19
N PHE A 27 2.66 -5.30 -0.12
CA PHE A 27 2.57 -3.89 -0.50
C PHE A 27 2.18 -3.71 -1.96
N ALA A 28 2.76 -4.47 -2.89
CA ALA A 28 2.40 -4.42 -4.31
C ALA A 28 0.94 -4.84 -4.56
N LEU A 29 0.45 -5.87 -3.86
CA LEU A 29 -0.95 -6.29 -3.91
C LEU A 29 -1.89 -5.19 -3.43
N VAL A 30 -1.62 -4.61 -2.26
CA VAL A 30 -2.44 -3.52 -1.69
C VAL A 30 -2.39 -2.28 -2.59
N GLY A 31 -1.21 -1.90 -3.06
CA GLY A 31 -1.01 -0.77 -3.97
C GLY A 31 -1.77 -0.96 -5.29
N SER A 32 -1.76 -2.17 -5.86
CA SER A 32 -2.52 -2.50 -7.07
C SER A 32 -4.03 -2.33 -6.87
N ILE A 33 -4.56 -2.79 -5.72
CA ILE A 33 -5.99 -2.63 -5.38
C ILE A 33 -6.36 -1.14 -5.28
N ILE A 34 -5.52 -0.33 -4.62
CA ILE A 34 -5.74 1.12 -4.47
C ILE A 34 -5.74 1.81 -5.85
N VAL A 35 -4.73 1.53 -6.68
CA VAL A 35 -4.63 2.11 -8.04
C VAL A 35 -5.83 1.70 -8.88
N LEU A 36 -6.22 0.42 -8.84
CA LEU A 36 -7.37 -0.08 -9.58
C LEU A 36 -8.66 0.60 -9.12
N ARG A 37 -8.86 0.79 -7.82
CA ARG A 37 -9.99 1.56 -7.28
C ARG A 37 -10.01 2.98 -7.82
N THR A 38 -8.88 3.69 -7.76
CA THR A 38 -8.81 5.06 -8.26
C THR A 38 -9.13 5.10 -9.76
N LEU A 39 -8.66 4.12 -10.53
CA LEU A 39 -8.98 4.00 -11.96
C LEU A 39 -10.49 3.79 -12.20
N LEU A 40 -11.14 2.92 -11.41
CA LEU A 40 -12.58 2.69 -11.49
C LEU A 40 -13.38 3.97 -11.19
N VAL A 41 -12.96 4.73 -10.17
CA VAL A 41 -13.56 6.02 -9.80
C VAL A 41 -13.38 7.05 -10.93
N VAL A 42 -12.18 7.15 -11.51
CA VAL A 42 -11.88 8.07 -12.62
C VAL A 42 -12.72 7.74 -13.86
N LEU A 43 -12.87 6.45 -14.17
CA LEU A 43 -13.64 5.96 -15.31
C LEU A 43 -15.14 5.96 -15.09
N ASP A 44 -15.61 6.38 -13.91
CA ASP A 44 -17.02 6.37 -13.50
C ASP A 44 -17.64 4.95 -13.61
N ILE A 45 -16.82 3.93 -13.37
CA ILE A 45 -17.26 2.53 -13.37
C ILE A 45 -17.92 2.24 -12.02
N SER A 46 -19.24 2.07 -12.07
CA SER A 46 -20.05 1.72 -10.91
C SER A 46 -19.78 0.30 -10.40
N ASP A 47 -20.13 0.10 -9.15
CA ASP A 47 -20.26 -1.15 -8.40
C ASP A 47 -21.17 -2.22 -9.04
N ARG A 48 -21.93 -1.87 -10.08
CA ARG A 48 -22.74 -2.84 -10.86
C ARG A 48 -21.91 -3.89 -11.61
N ILE A 49 -20.61 -3.64 -11.80
CA ILE A 49 -19.68 -4.62 -12.36
C ILE A 49 -19.05 -5.40 -11.21
N TRP A 50 -18.99 -6.73 -11.32
CA TRP A 50 -18.40 -7.62 -10.30
C TRP A 50 -17.01 -7.17 -9.82
N ILE A 51 -16.18 -6.66 -10.73
CA ILE A 51 -14.85 -6.13 -10.41
C ILE A 51 -14.94 -4.90 -9.49
N GLY A 52 -15.94 -4.04 -9.70
CA GLY A 52 -16.16 -2.84 -8.91
C GLY A 52 -16.64 -3.19 -7.51
N GLU A 53 -17.65 -4.06 -7.39
CA GLU A 53 -18.16 -4.51 -6.10
C GLU A 53 -17.06 -5.13 -5.22
N PHE A 54 -16.18 -5.96 -5.82
CA PHE A 54 -15.06 -6.56 -5.12
C PHE A 54 -14.04 -5.53 -4.63
N ILE A 55 -13.61 -4.62 -5.52
CA ILE A 55 -12.57 -3.62 -5.19
C ILE A 55 -13.09 -2.57 -4.22
N TYR A 56 -14.31 -2.06 -4.43
CA TYR A 56 -14.94 -1.15 -3.48
C TYR A 56 -15.20 -1.84 -2.14
N GLY A 57 -15.60 -3.12 -2.14
CA GLY A 57 -15.79 -3.92 -0.93
C GLY A 57 -14.51 -4.09 -0.10
N LEU A 58 -13.38 -4.41 -0.75
CA LEU A 58 -12.08 -4.56 -0.08
C LEU A 58 -11.54 -3.26 0.53
N THR A 59 -11.85 -2.12 -0.09
CA THR A 59 -11.33 -0.82 0.32
C THR A 59 -12.27 -0.08 1.27
N ARG A 60 -13.54 -0.47 1.33
CA ARG A 60 -14.58 0.11 2.19
C ARG A 60 -14.20 0.25 3.67
N PRO A 61 -13.56 -0.74 4.32
CA PRO A 61 -13.19 -0.60 5.73
C PRO A 61 -12.16 0.52 5.94
N VAL A 62 -11.23 0.67 4.99
CA VAL A 62 -10.17 1.66 5.07
C VAL A 62 -10.72 3.06 4.76
N THR A 63 -11.56 3.17 3.73
CA THR A 63 -12.19 4.44 3.36
C THR A 63 -13.15 4.92 4.44
N SER A 64 -13.91 4.01 5.05
CA SER A 64 -14.82 4.34 6.15
C SER A 64 -14.10 4.94 7.37
N LEU A 65 -12.84 4.58 7.63
CA LEU A 65 -12.05 5.22 8.67
C LEU A 65 -11.62 6.64 8.28
N LEU A 66 -11.32 6.84 6.99
CA LEU A 66 -10.93 8.14 6.44
C LEU A 66 -12.13 9.07 6.28
N ASP A 67 -13.35 8.53 6.10
CA ASP A 67 -14.61 9.29 6.02
C ASP A 67 -14.92 10.06 7.32
N PHE A 68 -14.32 9.65 8.44
CA PHE A 68 -14.46 10.35 9.72
C PHE A 68 -13.69 11.68 9.78
N LEU A 69 -12.82 11.95 8.79
CA LEU A 69 -12.05 13.18 8.72
C LEU A 69 -12.89 14.31 8.09
N PRO A 70 -12.90 15.52 8.69
CA PRO A 70 -13.61 16.65 8.12
C PRO A 70 -13.03 17.01 6.75
N GLY A 71 -13.87 16.97 5.70
CA GLY A 71 -13.46 17.19 4.30
C GLY A 71 -13.21 15.93 3.47
N ALA A 72 -13.48 14.74 4.03
CA ALA A 72 -13.34 13.46 3.34
C ALA A 72 -14.23 13.34 2.08
N GLU A 73 -15.49 13.73 2.20
CA GLU A 73 -16.48 13.65 1.10
C GLU A 73 -16.34 14.77 0.05
N ARG A 74 -15.31 15.61 0.15
CA ARG A 74 -15.14 16.71 -0.80
C ARG A 74 -14.74 16.14 -2.16
N GLU A 75 -15.64 16.27 -3.13
CA GLU A 75 -15.37 15.94 -4.53
C GLU A 75 -14.35 16.93 -5.09
N LEU A 76 -13.17 16.40 -5.49
CA LEU A 76 -12.09 17.20 -6.07
C LEU A 76 -12.17 17.21 -7.60
N TYR A 77 -12.47 16.06 -8.21
CA TYR A 77 -12.61 15.96 -9.65
C TYR A 77 -13.64 14.90 -10.03
N ARG A 78 -14.79 15.33 -10.55
CA ARG A 78 -15.91 14.45 -10.92
C ARG A 78 -16.37 13.62 -9.72
N ASN A 79 -16.04 12.32 -9.66
CA ASN A 79 -16.34 11.41 -8.55
C ASN A 79 -15.14 11.12 -7.64
N LEU A 80 -14.01 11.79 -7.88
CA LEU A 80 -12.78 11.54 -7.14
C LEU A 80 -12.79 12.35 -5.84
N THR A 81 -12.86 11.64 -4.72
CA THR A 81 -12.94 12.24 -3.39
C THR A 81 -11.56 12.52 -2.80
N THR A 82 -11.50 13.37 -1.78
CA THR A 82 -10.28 13.59 -0.98
C THR A 82 -9.72 12.28 -0.42
N VAL A 83 -10.60 11.34 -0.05
CA VAL A 83 -10.22 10.02 0.48
C VAL A 83 -9.47 9.20 -0.56
N ASP A 84 -9.93 9.22 -1.82
CA ASP A 84 -9.28 8.48 -2.91
C ASP A 84 -7.88 9.02 -3.21
N LEU A 85 -7.72 10.34 -3.18
CA LEU A 85 -6.42 10.99 -3.32
C LEU A 85 -5.50 10.69 -2.14
N THR A 86 -6.04 10.66 -0.92
CA THR A 86 -5.25 10.34 0.28
C THR A 86 -4.77 8.89 0.24
N LEU A 87 -5.62 7.95 -0.18
CA LEU A 87 -5.24 6.56 -0.40
C LEU A 87 -4.18 6.41 -1.49
N LEU A 88 -4.33 7.12 -2.60
CA LEU A 88 -3.36 7.07 -3.69
C LEU A 88 -2.00 7.65 -3.27
N THR A 89 -1.98 8.73 -2.48
CA THR A 89 -0.74 9.39 -2.03
C THR A 89 0.05 8.58 -1.00
N LEU A 90 -0.58 7.65 -0.28
CA LEU A 90 0.12 6.74 0.63
C LEU A 90 1.14 5.86 -0.10
N ILE A 91 0.87 5.48 -1.35
CA ILE A 91 1.78 4.62 -2.14
C ILE A 91 3.15 5.31 -2.37
N PRO A 92 3.22 6.49 -3.01
CA PRO A 92 4.50 7.18 -3.21
C PRO A 92 5.10 7.64 -1.87
N LEU A 93 4.29 8.00 -0.87
CA LEU A 93 4.79 8.40 0.45
C LEU A 93 5.53 7.25 1.14
N PHE A 94 4.99 6.03 1.07
CA PHE A 94 5.65 4.84 1.59
C PHE A 94 6.94 4.54 0.84
N LEU A 95 6.93 4.61 -0.50
CA LEU A 95 8.12 4.39 -1.33
C LEU A 95 9.22 5.41 -1.00
N LEU A 96 8.84 6.68 -0.85
CA LEU A 96 9.73 7.76 -0.41
C LEU A 96 10.29 7.49 1.00
N GLY A 97 9.46 7.00 1.93
CA GLY A 97 9.90 6.63 3.27
C GLY A 97 10.95 5.53 3.26
N ILE A 98 10.80 4.50 2.42
CA ILE A 98 11.80 3.45 2.24
C ILE A 98 13.10 4.05 1.68
N ILE A 99 13.02 4.85 0.62
CA ILE A 99 14.20 5.45 -0.01
C ILE A 99 14.93 6.38 0.96
N ALA A 100 14.19 7.19 1.73
CA ALA A 100 14.75 8.11 2.71
C ALA A 100 15.44 7.36 3.86
N THR A 101 14.81 6.30 4.38
CA THR A 101 15.38 5.49 5.47
C THR A 101 16.58 4.67 5.00
N GLY A 102 16.51 4.11 3.79
CA GLY A 102 17.60 3.32 3.20
C GLY A 102 18.86 4.12 2.92
N ARG A 103 18.75 5.45 2.71
CA ARG A 103 19.92 6.35 2.59
C ARG A 103 20.48 6.82 3.93
N GLY A 104 19.70 6.73 5.01
CA GLY A 104 20.12 7.21 6.34
C GLY A 104 21.19 6.35 7.02
N THR A 105 21.42 5.12 6.52
CA THR A 105 22.41 4.18 7.07
C THR A 105 23.81 4.30 6.44
N ASP A 106 23.98 5.08 5.37
CA ASP A 106 25.26 5.21 4.66
C ASP A 106 26.12 6.40 5.15
N SER A 107 25.66 7.15 6.15
CA SER A 107 26.32 8.37 6.64
C SER A 107 26.81 8.31 8.09
N LEU A 108 27.12 7.13 8.63
CA LEU A 108 27.75 6.96 9.95
C LEU A 108 28.96 6.03 9.88
#